data_AF-A0A368FYL7-F1
#
_entry.id   AF-A0A368FYL7-F1
#
_cell.length_a   1.000
_cell.length_b   1.000
_cell.length_c   1.000
_cell.angle_alpha   90.00
_cell.angle_beta   90.00
_cell.angle_gamma   90.00
#
_symmetry.space_group_name_H-M   'P 1'
#
loop_
_entity.id
_entity.type
_entity.pdbx_description
1 polymer ?
#
loop_
_entity_poly.entity_id
_entity_poly.type
_entity_poly.pdbx_seq_one_letter_code
_entity_poly.pdbx_strand_id
1 'polypeptide(L)'
;MQYKVFFAFSVVSTTYAIWPDVLKADESAALDFVMRVSRMSSKDLMFIESQQFLGNKEDAIREKAKKESPPLYEKMMRFLEKYHKLSKEAREYVDEGFSMAKKHVHFYELEQYYSPEQLSEATRFVGKLKLLPIHGELVEAFPDIDAAPPLSD
;
A
#
# COMPACT_ATOMS: atom_id res chain seq x y z
N MET A 1 -35.72 -3.30 19.73
CA MET A 1 -34.33 -3.71 20.04
C MET A 1 -33.66 -4.14 18.73
N GLN A 2 -33.28 -3.19 17.85
CA GLN A 2 -32.71 -3.47 16.51
C GLN A 2 -31.51 -2.57 16.15
N TYR A 3 -31.10 -1.64 17.02
CA TYR A 3 -30.02 -0.69 16.74
C TYR A 3 -28.61 -1.30 16.87
N LYS A 4 -28.45 -2.38 17.65
CA LYS A 4 -27.13 -3.03 17.85
C LYS A 4 -26.67 -3.84 16.64
N VAL A 5 -27.61 -4.43 15.89
CA VAL A 5 -27.28 -5.29 14.73
C VAL A 5 -26.78 -4.44 13.57
N PHE A 6 -27.42 -3.30 13.29
CA PHE A 6 -26.95 -2.37 12.26
C PHE A 6 -25.56 -1.81 12.54
N PHE A 7 -25.24 -1.52 13.81
CA PHE A 7 -23.93 -1.00 14.18
C PHE A 7 -22.80 -2.02 13.94
N ALA A 8 -23.04 -3.30 14.23
CA ALA A 8 -22.08 -4.36 13.96
C ALA A 8 -21.82 -4.52 12.45
N PHE A 9 -22.86 -4.52 11.62
CA PHE A 9 -22.70 -4.60 10.16
C PHE A 9 -22.01 -3.37 9.57
N SER A 10 -22.34 -2.16 10.04
CA SER A 10 -21.66 -0.95 9.58
C SER A 10 -20.20 -0.91 10.02
N VAL A 11 -19.89 -1.32 11.25
CA VAL A 11 -18.51 -1.37 11.75
C VAL A 11 -17.70 -2.39 10.97
N VAL A 12 -18.21 -3.62 10.76
CA VAL A 12 -17.54 -4.67 9.96
C VAL A 12 -17.29 -4.19 8.53
N SER A 13 -18.27 -3.54 7.90
CA SER A 13 -18.14 -3.00 6.55
C SER A 13 -17.10 -1.87 6.48
N THR A 14 -17.08 -0.97 7.48
CA THR A 14 -16.08 0.10 7.54
C THR A 14 -14.69 -0.42 7.87
N THR A 15 -14.54 -1.43 8.74
CA THR A 15 -13.23 -2.06 8.99
C THR A 15 -12.72 -2.77 7.74
N TYR A 16 -13.59 -3.41 6.96
CA TYR A 16 -13.22 -3.96 5.64
C TYR A 16 -12.88 -2.88 4.62
N ALA A 17 -13.56 -1.73 4.63
CA ALA A 17 -13.24 -0.61 3.75
C ALA A 17 -11.92 0.10 4.12
N ILE A 18 -11.45 -0.05 5.37
CA ILE A 18 -10.21 0.53 5.89
C ILE A 18 -9.03 -0.46 5.75
N TRP A 19 -9.32 -1.76 5.70
CA TRP A 19 -8.31 -2.80 5.50
C TRP A 19 -7.97 -2.93 4.01
N PRO A 20 -6.69 -2.99 3.60
CA PRO A 20 -6.36 -3.52 2.28
C PRO A 20 -6.88 -4.96 2.22
N ASP A 21 -7.66 -5.30 1.19
CA ASP A 21 -8.31 -6.62 1.07
C ASP A 21 -7.38 -7.77 1.51
N VAL A 22 -7.93 -8.75 2.22
CA VAL A 22 -7.19 -9.91 2.73
C VAL A 22 -6.37 -10.52 1.59
N LEU A 23 -5.04 -10.51 1.73
CA LEU A 23 -4.08 -11.11 0.80
C LEU A 23 -4.60 -12.44 0.29
N LYS A 24 -5.12 -12.44 -0.93
CA LYS A 24 -5.38 -13.69 -1.63
C LYS A 24 -4.03 -14.25 -2.10
N ALA A 25 -3.96 -15.57 -2.29
CA ALA A 25 -2.72 -16.22 -2.74
C ALA A 25 -2.25 -15.76 -4.14
N ASP A 26 -3.14 -15.12 -4.91
CA ASP A 26 -2.87 -14.48 -6.20
C ASP A 26 -2.51 -13.00 -6.07
N GLU A 27 -2.44 -12.40 -4.87
CA GLU A 27 -2.14 -10.98 -4.69
C GLU A 27 -0.67 -10.72 -4.32
N SER A 28 -0.11 -9.64 -4.87
CA SER A 28 1.29 -9.26 -4.66
C SER A 28 1.55 -8.80 -3.22
N ALA A 29 2.40 -9.51 -2.47
CA ALA A 29 2.79 -9.12 -1.11
C ALA A 29 3.41 -7.71 -1.02
N ALA A 30 4.17 -7.29 -2.04
CA ALA A 30 4.74 -5.96 -2.11
C ALA A 30 3.66 -4.88 -2.31
N LEU A 31 2.59 -5.22 -3.05
CA LEU A 31 1.43 -4.33 -3.21
C LEU A 31 0.70 -4.17 -1.88
N ASP A 32 0.39 -5.27 -1.19
CA ASP A 32 -0.24 -5.24 0.15
C ASP A 32 0.62 -4.42 1.14
N PHE A 33 1.92 -4.65 1.18
CA PHE A 33 2.86 -3.87 1.99
C PHE A 33 2.74 -2.36 1.71
N VAL A 34 2.81 -1.95 0.45
CA VAL A 34 2.69 -0.53 0.07
C VAL A 34 1.32 0.03 0.41
N MET A 35 0.24 -0.73 0.22
CA MET A 35 -1.12 -0.33 0.58
C MET A 35 -1.25 -0.11 2.10
N ARG A 36 -0.61 -0.95 2.93
CA ARG A 36 -0.59 -0.80 4.41
C ARG A 36 0.21 0.43 4.86
N VAL A 37 1.38 0.64 4.25
CA VAL A 37 2.26 1.77 4.58
C VAL A 37 1.64 3.10 4.16
N SER A 38 1.07 3.16 2.95
CA SER A 38 0.67 4.43 2.31
C SER A 38 -0.83 4.71 2.35
N ARG A 39 -1.66 3.68 2.60
CA ARG A 39 -3.12 3.70 2.41
C ARG A 39 -3.58 4.00 0.98
N MET A 40 -2.66 4.00 0.03
CA MET A 40 -2.98 4.10 -1.40
C MET A 40 -3.54 2.76 -1.87
N SER A 41 -4.56 2.82 -2.71
CA SER A 41 -5.11 1.63 -3.39
C SER A 41 -4.28 1.27 -4.63
N SER A 42 -4.55 0.10 -5.23
CA SER A 42 -3.97 -0.26 -6.53
C SER A 42 -4.25 0.80 -7.60
N LYS A 43 -5.46 1.37 -7.63
CA LYS A 43 -5.84 2.46 -8.54
C LYS A 43 -5.02 3.73 -8.32
N ASP A 44 -4.77 4.08 -7.05
CA ASP A 44 -3.94 5.22 -6.69
C ASP A 44 -2.50 5.03 -7.19
N LEU A 45 -1.94 3.83 -7.00
CA LEU A 45 -0.61 3.49 -7.49
C LEU A 45 -0.53 3.48 -9.03
N MET A 46 -1.56 2.99 -9.71
CA MET A 46 -1.65 3.04 -11.17
C MET A 46 -1.73 4.47 -11.69
N PHE A 47 -2.46 5.36 -11.01
CA PHE A 47 -2.49 6.78 -11.34
C PHE A 47 -1.09 7.39 -11.26
N ILE A 48 -0.38 7.15 -10.14
CA ILE A 48 0.98 7.66 -9.92
C ILE A 48 1.93 7.14 -11.00
N GLU A 49 1.93 5.82 -11.25
CA GLU A 49 2.79 5.19 -12.26
C GLU A 49 2.51 5.75 -13.66
N SER A 50 1.23 5.92 -14.02
CA SER A 50 0.84 6.51 -15.30
C SER A 50 1.34 7.95 -15.44
N GLN A 51 1.30 8.76 -14.38
CA GLN A 51 1.86 10.11 -14.45
C GLN A 51 3.38 10.11 -14.56
N GLN A 52 4.08 9.20 -13.89
CA GLN A 52 5.53 9.05 -14.00
C GLN A 52 5.93 8.61 -15.41
N PHE A 53 5.17 7.69 -16.02
CA PHE A 53 5.36 7.27 -17.41
C PHE A 53 5.21 8.44 -18.39
N LEU A 54 4.30 9.38 -18.12
CA LEU A 54 4.14 10.62 -18.89
C LEU A 54 5.25 11.66 -18.64
N GLY A 55 6.25 11.35 -17.81
CA GLY A 55 7.37 12.23 -17.49
C GLY A 55 7.07 13.29 -16.43
N ASN A 56 5.94 13.18 -15.71
CA ASN A 56 5.63 14.11 -14.64
C ASN A 56 6.49 13.83 -13.40
N LYS A 57 7.09 14.90 -12.85
CA LYS A 57 7.80 14.86 -11.58
C LYS A 57 6.82 14.79 -10.40
N GLU A 58 7.31 14.36 -9.24
CA GLU A 58 6.50 14.19 -8.02
C GLU A 58 5.67 15.43 -7.65
N ASP A 59 6.22 16.64 -7.78
CA ASP A 59 5.49 17.89 -7.53
C ASP A 59 4.28 18.06 -8.47
N ALA A 60 4.46 17.77 -9.75
CA ALA A 60 3.39 17.84 -10.74
C ALA A 60 2.33 16.76 -10.50
N ILE A 61 2.75 15.56 -10.08
CA ILE A 61 1.84 14.46 -9.71
C ILE A 61 1.00 14.88 -8.50
N ARG A 62 1.61 15.50 -7.48
CA ARG A 62 0.90 16.00 -6.29
C ARG A 62 -0.11 17.07 -6.64
N GLU A 63 0.27 18.05 -7.45
CA GLU A 63 -0.66 19.12 -7.88
C GLU A 63 -1.80 18.57 -8.74
N LYS A 64 -1.52 17.55 -9.57
CA LYS A 64 -2.56 16.88 -10.34
C LYS A 64 -3.49 16.06 -9.46
N ALA A 65 -2.95 15.29 -8.51
CA ALA A 65 -3.73 14.56 -7.51
C ALA A 65 -4.61 15.53 -6.71
N LYS A 66 -4.10 16.68 -6.29
CA LYS A 66 -4.88 17.69 -5.56
C LYS A 66 -6.11 18.18 -6.32
N LYS A 67 -6.04 18.24 -7.66
CA LYS A 67 -7.13 18.68 -8.53
C LYS A 67 -8.08 17.55 -8.92
N GLU A 68 -7.53 16.40 -9.31
CA GLU A 68 -8.28 15.30 -9.93
C GLU A 68 -8.70 14.22 -8.92
N SER A 69 -7.95 14.04 -7.84
CA SER A 69 -8.23 13.08 -6.77
C SER A 69 -7.76 13.61 -5.40
N PRO A 70 -8.51 14.53 -4.78
CA PRO A 70 -8.18 15.06 -3.45
C PRO A 70 -7.92 13.97 -2.39
N PRO A 71 -8.65 12.83 -2.36
CA PRO A 71 -8.33 11.74 -1.43
C PRO A 71 -6.94 11.14 -1.64
N LEU A 72 -6.48 10.99 -2.89
CA LEU A 72 -5.12 10.52 -3.17
C LEU A 72 -4.08 11.52 -2.66
N TYR A 73 -4.30 12.81 -2.91
CA TYR A 73 -3.41 13.85 -2.40
C TYR A 73 -3.27 13.79 -0.88
N GLU A 74 -4.37 13.64 -0.14
CA GLU A 74 -4.31 13.49 1.32
C GLU A 74 -3.50 12.27 1.75
N LYS A 75 -3.69 11.11 1.09
CA LYS A 75 -2.91 9.90 1.37
C LYS A 75 -1.41 10.13 1.12
N MET A 76 -1.06 10.76 0.01
CA MET A 76 0.33 11.12 -0.32
C MET A 76 0.95 12.00 0.77
N MET A 77 0.25 13.05 1.20
CA MET A 77 0.78 13.98 2.21
C MET A 77 0.95 13.31 3.57
N ARG A 78 -0.02 12.50 4.03
CA ARG A 78 0.07 11.76 5.29
C ARG A 78 1.20 10.72 5.27
N PHE A 79 1.37 10.04 4.13
CA PHE A 79 2.48 9.11 3.94
C PHE A 79 3.83 9.85 4.00
N LEU A 80 3.99 10.94 3.26
CA LEU A 80 5.23 11.73 3.22
C LEU A 80 5.63 12.26 4.60
N GLU A 81 4.65 12.69 5.42
CA GLU A 81 4.92 13.17 6.78
C GLU A 81 5.60 12.11 7.66
N LYS A 82 5.18 10.84 7.53
CA LYS A 82 5.77 9.71 8.24
C LYS A 82 7.08 9.28 7.59
N TYR A 83 7.09 9.17 6.27
CA TYR A 83 8.25 8.75 5.48
C TYR A 83 9.48 9.64 5.72
N HIS A 84 9.30 10.97 5.84
CA HIS A 84 10.42 11.88 6.10
C HIS A 84 11.04 11.75 7.50
N LYS A 85 10.33 11.13 8.45
CA LYS A 85 10.84 10.85 9.80
C LYS A 85 11.66 9.55 9.87
N LEU A 86 11.61 8.74 8.81
CA LEU A 86 12.32 7.47 8.74
C LEU A 86 13.83 7.67 8.53
N SER A 87 14.60 6.68 8.99
CA SER A 87 16.00 6.50 8.68
C SER A 87 16.21 6.33 7.18
N LYS A 88 17.46 6.53 6.72
CA LYS A 88 17.79 6.36 5.30
C LYS A 88 17.52 4.93 4.82
N GLU A 89 17.92 3.94 5.62
CA GLU A 89 17.73 2.53 5.30
C GLU A 89 16.26 2.14 5.24
N ALA A 90 15.44 2.63 6.17
CA ALA A 90 13.99 2.39 6.17
C ALA A 90 13.31 3.02 4.94
N ARG A 91 13.74 4.22 4.54
CA ARG A 91 13.24 4.86 3.30
C ARG A 91 13.61 4.10 2.06
N GLU A 92 14.87 3.66 1.93
CA GLU A 92 15.32 2.86 0.79
C GLU A 92 14.51 1.56 0.64
N TYR A 93 14.21 0.89 1.76
CA TYR A 93 13.35 -0.29 1.76
C TYR A 93 11.91 0.04 1.31
N VAL A 94 11.33 1.12 1.81
CA VAL A 94 9.99 1.56 1.40
C VAL A 94 9.97 1.91 -0.10
N ASP A 95 10.98 2.61 -0.61
CA ASP A 95 11.11 2.97 -2.02
C ASP A 95 11.25 1.74 -2.93
N GLU A 96 12.01 0.72 -2.51
CA GLU A 96 12.09 -0.59 -3.18
C GLU A 96 10.71 -1.24 -3.26
N GLY A 97 9.96 -1.22 -2.16
CA GLY A 97 8.58 -1.72 -2.10
C GLY A 97 7.63 -0.98 -3.04
N PHE A 98 7.67 0.34 -3.07
CA PHE A 98 6.88 1.16 -4.01
C PHE A 98 7.24 0.89 -5.47
N SER A 99 8.53 0.76 -5.78
CA SER A 99 9.01 0.42 -7.13
C SER A 99 8.47 -0.93 -7.59
N MET A 100 8.54 -1.95 -6.73
CA MET A 100 8.01 -3.28 -7.01
C MET A 100 6.49 -3.27 -7.16
N ALA A 101 5.76 -2.65 -6.24
CA ALA A 101 4.31 -2.57 -6.27
C ALA A 101 3.79 -1.86 -7.54
N LYS A 102 4.42 -0.76 -7.96
CA LYS A 102 4.02 -0.05 -9.19
C LYS A 102 4.24 -0.90 -10.44
N LYS A 103 5.38 -1.61 -10.53
CA LYS A 103 5.62 -2.58 -11.61
C LYS A 103 4.57 -3.68 -11.65
N HIS A 104 4.22 -4.24 -10.49
CA HIS A 104 3.23 -5.31 -10.38
C HIS A 104 1.84 -4.80 -10.80
N VAL A 105 1.42 -3.63 -10.32
CA VAL A 105 0.14 -3.01 -10.71
C VAL A 105 0.08 -2.74 -12.21
N HIS A 106 1.15 -2.20 -12.79
CA HIS A 106 1.22 -1.97 -14.23
C HIS A 106 1.12 -3.27 -15.04
N PHE A 107 1.85 -4.30 -14.63
CA PHE A 107 1.78 -5.61 -15.28
C PHE A 107 0.38 -6.22 -15.19
N TYR A 108 -0.24 -6.19 -14.01
CA TYR A 108 -1.59 -6.71 -13.80
C TYR A 108 -2.62 -5.96 -14.65
N GLU A 109 -2.49 -4.64 -14.84
CA GLU A 109 -3.39 -3.90 -15.72
C GLU A 109 -3.33 -4.41 -17.17
N LEU A 110 -2.15 -4.80 -17.65
CA LEU A 110 -1.95 -5.31 -19.01
C LEU A 110 -2.37 -6.78 -19.15
N GLU A 111 -1.96 -7.62 -18.21
CA GLU A 111 -2.03 -9.08 -18.33
C GLU A 111 -3.20 -9.70 -17.56
N GLN A 112 -3.78 -8.96 -16.59
CA GLN A 112 -4.87 -9.39 -15.72
C GLN A 112 -4.53 -10.57 -14.80
N TYR A 113 -3.23 -10.82 -14.57
CA TYR A 113 -2.71 -11.74 -13.56
C TYR A 113 -1.32 -11.29 -13.10
N TYR A 114 -0.84 -11.83 -11.97
CA TYR A 114 0.56 -11.70 -11.56
C TYR A 114 1.32 -12.99 -11.89
N SER A 115 2.55 -12.86 -12.38
CA SER A 115 3.37 -14.03 -12.66
C SER A 115 3.84 -14.72 -11.36
N PRO A 116 4.08 -16.04 -11.35
CA PRO A 116 4.63 -16.74 -10.19
C PRO A 116 5.95 -16.13 -9.69
N GLU A 117 6.78 -15.62 -10.61
CA GLU A 117 8.04 -14.96 -10.30
C GLU A 117 7.80 -13.64 -9.55
N GLN A 118 6.82 -12.84 -9.98
CA GLN A 118 6.43 -11.60 -9.28
C GLN A 118 5.92 -11.90 -7.87
N LEU A 119 5.07 -12.90 -7.72
CA LEU A 119 4.53 -13.29 -6.41
C LEU A 119 5.64 -13.80 -5.47
N SER A 120 6.56 -14.62 -6.00
CA SER A 120 7.70 -15.15 -5.26
C SER A 120 8.67 -14.04 -4.83
N GLU A 121 9.00 -13.13 -5.75
CA GLU A 121 9.87 -11.98 -5.48
C GLU A 121 9.28 -11.07 -4.40
N ALA A 122 7.99 -10.71 -4.54
CA ALA A 122 7.27 -9.91 -3.55
C ALA A 122 7.24 -10.58 -2.18
N THR A 123 6.95 -11.88 -2.13
CA THR A 123 6.92 -12.64 -0.88
C THR A 123 8.30 -12.67 -0.22
N ARG A 124 9.37 -12.86 -1.00
CA ARG A 124 10.74 -12.81 -0.48
C ARG A 124 11.12 -11.42 0.01
N PHE A 125 10.71 -10.37 -0.71
CA PHE A 125 10.97 -8.99 -0.35
C PHE A 125 10.30 -8.59 0.97
N VAL A 126 9.02 -8.91 1.16
CA VAL A 126 8.31 -8.61 2.42
C VAL A 126 8.75 -9.57 3.54
N GLY A 127 8.96 -10.85 3.22
CA GLY A 127 9.35 -11.87 4.20
C GLY A 127 10.69 -11.59 4.90
N LYS A 128 11.65 -10.93 4.22
CA LYS A 128 12.92 -10.53 4.85
C LYS A 128 12.77 -9.40 5.87
N LEU A 129 11.67 -8.62 5.84
CA LEU A 129 11.52 -7.40 6.65
C LEU A 129 11.70 -7.66 8.15
N LYS A 130 11.12 -8.74 8.67
CA LYS A 130 11.20 -9.10 10.11
C LYS A 130 12.62 -9.38 10.60
N LEU A 131 13.55 -9.61 9.68
CA LEU A 131 14.96 -9.89 9.98
C LEU A 131 15.83 -8.64 9.87
N LEU A 132 15.28 -7.52 9.38
CA LEU A 132 16.03 -6.27 9.18
C LEU A 132 15.99 -5.39 10.44
N PRO A 133 17.07 -4.65 10.76
CA PRO A 133 17.09 -3.72 11.89
C PRO A 133 16.02 -2.62 11.82
N ILE A 134 15.58 -2.27 10.61
CA ILE A 134 14.55 -1.26 10.33
C ILE A 134 13.12 -1.73 10.64
N HIS A 135 12.92 -3.01 10.98
CA HIS A 135 11.58 -3.57 11.21
C HIS A 135 10.82 -2.80 12.29
N GLY A 136 11.44 -2.61 13.47
CA GLY A 136 10.79 -1.92 14.59
C GLY A 136 10.41 -0.48 14.26
N GLU A 137 11.30 0.23 13.55
CA GLU A 137 11.06 1.60 13.09
C GLU A 137 9.87 1.66 12.11
N LEU A 138 9.82 0.75 11.14
CA LEU A 138 8.74 0.71 10.16
C LEU A 138 7.39 0.34 10.79
N VAL A 139 7.36 -0.59 11.75
CA VAL A 139 6.15 -0.94 12.50
C VAL A 139 5.69 0.22 13.38
N GLU A 140 6.61 0.96 14.01
CA GLU A 140 6.25 2.14 14.80
C GLU A 140 5.61 3.24 13.93
N ALA A 141 6.18 3.50 12.74
CA ALA A 141 5.65 4.48 11.81
C ALA A 141 4.34 4.01 11.12
N PHE A 142 4.27 2.73 10.78
CA PHE A 142 3.17 2.09 10.04
C PHE A 142 2.76 0.77 10.71
N PRO A 143 1.93 0.84 11.79
CA PRO A 143 1.56 -0.33 12.57
C PRO A 143 0.87 -1.45 11.77
N ASP A 144 0.18 -1.07 10.69
CA ASP A 144 -0.60 -2.00 9.86
C ASP A 144 0.26 -2.98 9.04
N ILE A 145 1.57 -2.76 8.92
CA ILE A 145 2.48 -3.71 8.24
C ILE A 145 2.39 -5.10 8.87
N ASP A 146 2.31 -5.18 10.20
CA ASP A 146 2.32 -6.43 10.97
C ASP A 146 0.92 -6.86 11.44
N ALA A 147 -0.11 -6.06 11.11
CA ALA A 147 -1.44 -6.32 11.59
C ALA A 147 -2.07 -7.51 10.84
N ALA A 148 -2.56 -8.49 11.60
CA ALA A 148 -3.29 -9.61 11.03
C ALA A 148 -4.63 -9.12 10.44
N PRO A 149 -5.04 -9.61 9.25
CA PRO A 149 -6.33 -9.25 8.70
C PRO A 149 -7.45 -9.60 9.68
N PRO A 150 -8.52 -8.78 9.77
CA PRO A 150 -9.53 -8.86 10.83
C PRO A 150 -10.33 -10.17 10.90
N LEU A 151 -10.11 -11.15 10.01
CA LEU A 151 -10.73 -12.49 10.02
C LEU A 151 -9.75 -13.64 9.74
N SER A 152 -8.46 -13.52 10.09
CA SER A 152 -7.56 -14.68 10.07
C SER A 152 -7.74 -15.53 11.35
N ASP A 153 -8.83 -16.27 11.42
CA ASP A 153 -9.01 -17.47 12.27
C ASP A 153 -9.63 -18.59 11.43
#